data_AF-A0A436ZYE4-F1
#
_entry.id   AF-A0A436ZYE4-F1
#
_cell.length_a   1.000
_cell.length_b   1.000
_cell.length_c   1.000
_cell.angle_alpha   90.00
_cell.angle_beta   90.00
_cell.angle_gamma   90.00
#
_symmetry.space_group_name_H-M   'P 1'
#
loop_
_entity.id
_entity.type
_entity.pdbx_description
1 polymer ?
#
loop_
_entity_poly.entity_id
_entity_poly.type
_entity_poly.pdbx_seq_one_letter_code
_entity_poly.pdbx_strand_id
1 'polypeptide(L)'
;MGEEAPVELTEEEKQQAADEEERAKVMKRMAQIVDKGLDKVKPLLDMIDQTIDEAEKKKENNELDEDAFVSKMKPLIENAHSVMQSTLDQIKALDPDNKFERLAKRHVEDSQASADEKMVIDGCNELSTRVQATIDKGRKAIEGMPKAKSELGPLFSMLSEPLLQILGAVGLLVAGVLNLLANILNAIGLGGALTQVLQGLRIDKLLNAMGYSVSQKKK
;
A
#
# COMPACT_ATOMS: atom_id res chain seq x y z
N MET A 1 -15.48 -9.34 56.05
CA MET A 1 -14.83 -10.04 54.93
C MET A 1 -15.93 -10.36 53.95
N GLY A 2 -16.11 -9.50 52.94
CA GLY A 2 -17.05 -9.76 51.85
C GLY A 2 -16.32 -10.63 50.83
N GLU A 3 -16.83 -11.83 50.62
CA GLU A 3 -16.36 -12.75 49.58
C GLU A 3 -16.89 -12.20 48.24
N GLU A 4 -16.01 -11.52 47.48
CA GLU A 4 -16.33 -11.12 46.10
C GLU A 4 -16.44 -12.38 45.26
N ALA A 5 -17.67 -12.80 44.95
CA ALA A 5 -17.94 -13.87 44.00
C ALA A 5 -17.30 -13.51 42.64
N PRO A 6 -16.67 -14.47 41.95
CA PRO A 6 -16.03 -14.20 40.67
C PRO A 6 -17.11 -13.78 39.67
N VAL A 7 -16.94 -12.60 39.06
CA VAL A 7 -17.80 -12.10 37.99
C VAL A 7 -17.66 -13.06 36.80
N GLU A 8 -18.63 -13.96 36.61
CA GLU A 8 -18.70 -14.81 35.43
C GLU A 8 -19.03 -13.93 34.21
N LEU A 9 -18.05 -13.77 33.31
CA LEU A 9 -18.24 -13.12 32.02
C LEU A 9 -19.38 -13.80 31.24
N THR A 10 -20.25 -12.99 30.63
CA THR A 10 -21.31 -13.47 29.73
C THR A 10 -20.71 -14.17 28.50
N GLU A 11 -21.51 -15.00 27.81
CA GLU A 11 -21.03 -15.67 26.58
C GLU A 11 -20.59 -14.67 25.50
N GLU A 12 -21.25 -13.51 25.40
CA GLU A 12 -20.86 -12.43 24.48
C GLU A 12 -19.51 -11.80 24.86
N GLU A 13 -19.26 -11.54 26.14
CA GLU A 13 -17.98 -10.97 26.61
C GLU A 13 -16.81 -11.96 26.43
N LYS A 14 -17.06 -13.26 26.63
CA LYS A 14 -16.08 -14.31 26.37
C LYS A 14 -15.74 -14.41 24.88
N GLN A 15 -16.74 -14.31 24.02
CA GLN A 15 -16.54 -14.35 22.57
C GLN A 15 -15.77 -13.11 22.07
N GLN A 16 -16.10 -11.92 22.57
CA GLN A 16 -15.39 -10.68 22.25
C GLN A 16 -13.92 -10.74 22.69
N ALA A 17 -13.65 -11.24 23.91
CA ALA A 17 -12.28 -11.40 24.39
C ALA A 17 -11.47 -12.40 23.55
N ALA A 18 -12.09 -13.50 23.10
CA ALA A 18 -11.43 -14.48 22.23
C ALA A 18 -11.11 -13.89 20.85
N ASP A 19 -12.04 -13.14 20.25
CA ASP A 19 -11.85 -12.46 18.97
C ASP A 19 -10.77 -11.37 19.06
N GLU A 20 -10.68 -10.68 20.19
CA GLU A 20 -9.65 -9.69 20.51
C GLU A 20 -8.25 -10.34 20.57
N GLU A 21 -8.12 -11.46 21.30
CA GLU A 21 -6.87 -12.19 21.43
C GLU A 21 -6.40 -12.79 20.09
N GLU A 22 -7.34 -13.36 19.32
CA GLU A 22 -7.06 -13.88 17.98
C GLU A 22 -6.57 -12.76 17.05
N ARG A 23 -7.24 -11.60 17.06
CA ARG A 23 -6.83 -10.45 16.26
C ARG A 23 -5.44 -9.97 16.63
N ALA A 24 -5.13 -9.82 17.92
CA ALA A 24 -3.80 -9.38 18.36
C ALA A 24 -2.70 -10.30 17.82
N LYS A 25 -2.93 -11.63 17.85
CA LYS A 25 -2.00 -12.62 17.28
C LYS A 25 -1.85 -12.46 15.77
N VAL A 26 -2.95 -12.25 15.04
CA VAL A 26 -2.94 -12.06 13.59
C VAL A 26 -2.20 -10.78 13.22
N MET A 27 -2.50 -9.67 13.89
CA MET A 27 -1.86 -8.37 13.67
C MET A 27 -0.36 -8.40 13.93
N LYS A 28 0.06 -9.03 15.02
CA LYS A 28 1.48 -9.22 15.31
C LYS A 28 2.21 -10.00 14.22
N ARG A 29 1.61 -11.06 13.69
CA ARG A 29 2.19 -11.84 12.58
C ARG A 29 2.20 -11.04 11.28
N MET A 30 1.15 -10.26 11.03
CA MET A 30 1.04 -9.39 9.87
C MET A 30 2.10 -8.29 9.89
N ALA A 31 2.35 -7.68 11.04
CA ALA A 31 3.44 -6.70 11.23
C ALA A 31 4.79 -7.31 10.83
N GLN A 32 5.08 -8.54 11.28
CA GLN A 32 6.32 -9.25 10.93
C GLN A 32 6.42 -9.57 9.43
N ILE A 33 5.31 -9.84 8.75
CA ILE A 33 5.30 -10.10 7.30
C ILE A 33 5.59 -8.80 6.54
N VAL A 34 4.93 -7.71 6.91
CA VAL A 34 5.14 -6.39 6.29
C VAL A 34 6.58 -5.93 6.47
N ASP A 35 7.12 -6.05 7.69
CA ASP A 35 8.51 -5.70 8.03
C ASP A 35 9.52 -6.51 7.19
N LYS A 36 9.35 -7.83 7.12
CA LYS A 36 10.20 -8.69 6.27
C LYS A 36 10.05 -8.40 4.78
N GLY A 37 8.85 -8.04 4.34
CA GLY A 37 8.59 -7.65 2.94
C GLY A 37 9.32 -6.35 2.60
N LEU A 38 9.26 -5.36 3.49
CA LEU A 38 9.99 -4.10 3.39
C LEU A 38 11.50 -4.31 3.32
N ASP A 39 12.07 -5.09 4.23
CA ASP A 39 13.51 -5.37 4.26
C ASP A 39 14.03 -5.99 2.96
N LYS A 40 13.19 -6.78 2.29
CA LYS A 40 13.54 -7.42 1.01
C LYS A 40 13.35 -6.50 -0.19
N VAL A 41 12.32 -5.65 -0.19
CA VAL A 41 12.00 -4.79 -1.34
C VAL A 41 12.84 -3.51 -1.34
N LYS A 42 13.18 -2.95 -0.17
CA LYS A 42 13.96 -1.71 -0.05
C LYS A 42 15.26 -1.74 -0.86
N PRO A 43 16.14 -2.76 -0.75
CA PRO A 43 17.36 -2.81 -1.54
C PRO A 43 17.11 -2.86 -3.05
N LEU A 44 16.02 -3.49 -3.49
CA LEU A 44 15.66 -3.55 -4.90
C LEU A 44 15.21 -2.19 -5.42
N LEU A 45 14.42 -1.44 -4.64
CA LEU A 45 14.03 -0.07 -4.97
C LEU A 45 15.25 0.85 -5.00
N ASP A 46 16.16 0.72 -4.04
CA ASP A 46 17.39 1.51 -4.00
C ASP A 46 18.29 1.22 -5.23
N MET A 47 18.40 -0.04 -5.66
CA MET A 47 19.11 -0.42 -6.88
C MET A 47 18.44 0.11 -8.15
N ILE A 48 17.11 0.12 -8.20
CA ILE A 48 16.34 0.74 -9.28
C ILE A 48 16.65 2.23 -9.35
N ASP A 49 16.55 2.92 -8.22
CA ASP A 49 16.81 4.36 -8.13
C ASP A 49 18.23 4.72 -8.54
N GLN A 50 19.23 3.92 -8.14
CA GLN A 50 20.63 4.08 -8.56
C GLN A 50 20.81 3.86 -10.06
N THR A 51 20.17 2.81 -10.61
CA THR A 51 20.25 2.52 -12.04
C THR A 51 19.63 3.65 -12.88
N ILE A 52 18.56 4.28 -12.38
CA ILE A 52 17.97 5.48 -12.98
C ILE A 52 18.95 6.65 -12.92
N ASP A 53 19.55 6.94 -11.76
CA ASP A 53 20.50 8.05 -11.60
C ASP A 53 21.73 7.90 -12.51
N GLU A 54 22.23 6.68 -12.68
CA GLU A 54 23.31 6.40 -13.63
C GLU A 54 22.89 6.64 -15.09
N ALA A 55 21.66 6.26 -15.45
CA ALA A 55 21.14 6.45 -16.79
C ALA A 55 20.93 7.94 -17.10
N GLU A 56 20.42 8.73 -16.15
CA GLU A 56 20.27 10.17 -16.30
C GLU A 56 21.62 10.87 -16.51
N LYS A 57 22.64 10.52 -15.71
CA LYS A 57 24.01 11.05 -15.90
C LYS A 57 24.59 10.71 -17.28
N LYS A 58 24.42 9.47 -17.74
CA LYS A 58 24.87 9.05 -19.08
C LYS A 58 24.11 9.79 -20.18
N LYS A 59 22.82 10.05 -19.99
CA LYS A 59 22.00 10.82 -20.92
C LYS A 59 22.51 12.25 -21.07
N GLU A 60 22.88 12.92 -19.99
CA GLU A 60 23.48 14.26 -20.01
C GLU A 60 24.78 14.31 -20.83
N ASN A 61 25.55 13.22 -20.83
CA ASN A 61 26.79 13.09 -21.59
C ASN A 61 26.62 12.53 -23.01
N ASN A 62 25.39 12.24 -23.46
CA ASN A 62 25.09 11.52 -24.71
C ASN A 62 25.74 10.11 -24.81
N GLU A 63 25.92 9.43 -23.68
CA GLU A 63 26.54 8.10 -23.56
C GLU A 63 25.53 7.02 -23.14
N LEU A 64 24.24 7.35 -23.12
CA LEU A 64 23.21 6.41 -22.70
C LEU A 64 23.02 5.31 -23.75
N ASP A 65 23.33 4.09 -23.36
CA ASP A 65 22.88 2.88 -24.03
C ASP A 65 21.53 2.44 -23.45
N GLU A 66 20.47 2.68 -24.23
CA GLU A 66 19.09 2.36 -23.84
C GLU A 66 18.86 0.85 -23.69
N ASP A 67 19.53 0.01 -24.49
CA ASP A 67 19.40 -1.44 -24.44
C ASP A 67 20.02 -2.00 -23.16
N ALA A 68 21.22 -1.52 -22.82
CA ALA A 68 21.89 -1.88 -21.58
C ALA A 68 21.10 -1.41 -20.35
N PHE A 69 20.49 -0.21 -20.40
CA PHE A 69 19.62 0.28 -19.33
C PHE A 69 18.40 -0.62 -19.13
N VAL A 70 17.67 -0.93 -20.20
CA VAL A 70 16.49 -1.81 -20.13
C VAL A 70 16.86 -3.20 -19.60
N SER A 71 17.96 -3.78 -20.09
CA SER A 71 18.42 -5.11 -19.65
C SER A 71 18.77 -5.16 -18.17
N LYS A 72 19.28 -4.07 -17.59
CA LYS A 72 19.58 -3.98 -16.14
C LYS A 72 18.32 -3.76 -15.31
N MET A 73 17.41 -2.92 -15.80
CA MET A 73 16.21 -2.50 -15.06
C MET A 73 15.16 -3.60 -14.93
N LYS A 74 14.88 -4.34 -16.01
CA LYS A 74 13.85 -5.40 -16.03
C LYS A 74 13.93 -6.36 -14.84
N PRO A 75 15.07 -7.06 -14.59
CA PRO A 75 15.14 -8.01 -13.49
C PRO A 75 14.96 -7.35 -12.12
N LEU A 76 15.35 -6.09 -11.93
CA LEU A 76 15.15 -5.39 -10.66
C LEU A 76 13.68 -5.15 -10.38
N ILE A 77 12.93 -4.67 -11.38
CA ILE A 77 11.49 -4.40 -11.26
C ILE A 77 10.72 -5.71 -11.06
N GLU A 78 11.05 -6.76 -11.82
CA GLU A 78 10.41 -8.08 -11.69
C GLU A 78 10.65 -8.71 -10.31
N ASN A 79 11.88 -8.60 -9.79
CA ASN A 79 12.19 -9.07 -8.44
C ASN A 79 11.46 -8.26 -7.36
N ALA A 80 11.37 -6.93 -7.51
CA ALA A 80 10.62 -6.10 -6.58
C ALA A 80 9.13 -6.49 -6.57
N HIS A 81 8.54 -6.68 -7.76
CA HIS A 81 7.17 -7.18 -7.90
C HIS A 81 6.98 -8.54 -7.23
N SER A 82 7.90 -9.49 -7.44
CA SER A 82 7.85 -10.83 -6.85
C SER A 82 7.85 -10.79 -5.30
N VAL A 83 8.71 -9.96 -4.70
CA VAL A 83 8.76 -9.76 -3.24
C VAL A 83 7.44 -9.18 -2.73
N MET A 84 6.90 -8.16 -3.40
CA MET A 84 5.63 -7.55 -3.02
C MET A 84 4.47 -8.54 -3.14
N GLN A 85 4.41 -9.33 -4.21
CA GLN A 85 3.39 -10.36 -4.38
C GLN A 85 3.48 -11.44 -3.29
N SER A 86 4.69 -11.91 -2.97
CA SER A 86 4.88 -12.87 -1.89
C SER A 86 4.48 -12.31 -0.51
N THR A 87 4.68 -11.01 -0.29
CA THR A 87 4.25 -10.33 0.94
C THR A 87 2.73 -10.29 1.02
N LEU A 88 2.07 -9.93 -0.09
CA LEU A 88 0.61 -9.92 -0.21
C LEU A 88 0.00 -11.30 0.02
N ASP A 89 0.56 -12.35 -0.57
CA ASP A 89 0.05 -13.71 -0.43
C ASP A 89 0.11 -14.18 1.04
N GLN A 90 1.18 -13.81 1.76
CA GLN A 90 1.32 -14.10 3.18
C GLN A 90 0.31 -13.31 4.04
N ILE A 91 0.03 -12.05 3.70
CA ILE A 91 -1.01 -11.25 4.36
C ILE A 91 -2.39 -11.91 4.17
N LYS A 92 -2.75 -12.25 2.92
CA LYS A 92 -4.03 -12.91 2.60
C LYS A 92 -4.16 -14.29 3.27
N ALA A 93 -3.06 -15.02 3.45
CA ALA A 93 -3.07 -16.30 4.15
C ALA A 93 -3.35 -16.15 5.66
N LEU A 94 -3.07 -14.99 6.26
CA LEU A 94 -3.38 -14.72 7.67
C LEU A 94 -4.83 -14.29 7.89
N ASP A 95 -5.45 -13.63 6.92
CA ASP A 95 -6.84 -13.13 7.02
C ASP A 95 -7.62 -13.39 5.72
N PRO A 96 -7.94 -14.66 5.40
CA PRO A 96 -8.56 -15.01 4.11
C PRO A 96 -9.97 -14.43 3.94
N ASP A 97 -10.69 -14.20 5.04
CA ASP A 97 -12.06 -13.68 5.05
C ASP A 97 -12.12 -12.16 5.31
N ASN A 98 -10.96 -11.49 5.35
CA ASN A 98 -10.81 -10.07 5.68
C ASN A 98 -11.51 -9.69 7.01
N LYS A 99 -11.55 -10.62 7.98
CA LYS A 99 -12.19 -10.42 9.30
C LYS A 99 -11.46 -9.31 10.05
N PHE A 100 -10.14 -9.37 10.06
CA PHE A 100 -9.29 -8.48 10.83
C PHE A 100 -9.01 -7.18 10.08
N GLU A 101 -8.98 -7.18 8.74
CA GLU A 101 -9.01 -5.96 7.91
C GLU A 101 -10.16 -5.03 8.33
N ARG A 102 -11.39 -5.57 8.39
CA ARG A 102 -12.60 -4.79 8.73
C ARG A 102 -12.56 -4.22 10.14
N LEU A 103 -11.96 -4.94 11.09
CA LEU A 103 -11.83 -4.50 12.48
C LEU A 103 -10.75 -3.43 12.62
N ALA A 104 -9.59 -3.64 12.00
CA ALA A 104 -8.49 -2.68 11.98
C ALA A 104 -8.93 -1.34 11.41
N LYS A 105 -9.72 -1.37 10.33
CA LYS A 105 -10.29 -0.17 9.71
C LYS A 105 -11.11 0.66 10.72
N ARG A 106 -11.97 0.01 11.50
CA ARG A 106 -12.76 0.68 12.55
C ARG A 106 -11.86 1.26 13.64
N HIS A 107 -10.86 0.51 14.09
CA HIS A 107 -9.91 1.01 15.10
C HIS A 107 -9.11 2.21 14.63
N VAL A 108 -8.78 2.29 13.34
CA VAL A 108 -8.15 3.48 12.77
C VAL A 108 -9.11 4.65 12.73
N GLU A 109 -10.36 4.45 12.28
CA GLU A 109 -11.41 5.48 12.24
C GLU A 109 -11.73 6.01 13.64
N ASP A 110 -11.77 5.14 14.65
CA ASP A 110 -12.09 5.46 16.05
C ASP A 110 -10.85 5.89 16.87
N SER A 111 -9.66 5.95 16.26
CA SER A 111 -8.37 6.25 16.93
C SER A 111 -8.01 5.29 18.08
N GLN A 112 -8.42 4.02 17.97
CA GLN A 112 -8.22 2.92 18.93
C GLN A 112 -7.21 1.86 18.47
N ALA A 113 -6.45 2.12 17.40
CA ALA A 113 -5.47 1.18 16.89
C ALA A 113 -4.42 0.78 17.95
N SER A 114 -4.25 -0.53 18.14
CA SER A 114 -3.23 -1.17 18.96
C SER A 114 -1.82 -0.91 18.42
N ALA A 115 -0.79 -1.25 19.23
CA ALA A 115 0.60 -1.08 18.82
C ALA A 115 0.96 -1.91 17.58
N ASP A 116 0.52 -3.17 17.51
CA ASP A 116 0.78 -4.05 16.36
C ASP A 116 0.05 -3.56 15.10
N GLU A 117 -1.20 -3.06 15.23
CA GLU A 117 -1.93 -2.43 14.12
C GLU A 117 -1.19 -1.20 13.59
N LYS A 118 -0.66 -0.34 14.47
CA LYS A 118 0.14 0.82 14.07
C LYS A 118 1.43 0.41 13.34
N MET A 119 2.09 -0.66 13.78
CA MET A 119 3.27 -1.19 13.06
C MET A 119 2.94 -1.66 11.63
N VAL A 120 1.81 -2.36 11.45
CA VAL A 120 1.33 -2.75 10.11
C VAL A 120 1.08 -1.51 9.25
N ILE A 121 0.37 -0.52 9.82
CA ILE A 121 0.03 0.74 9.15
C ILE A 121 1.29 1.49 8.70
N ASP A 122 2.24 1.68 9.60
CA ASP A 122 3.48 2.41 9.34
C ASP A 122 4.33 1.70 8.28
N GLY A 123 4.45 0.38 8.37
CA GLY A 123 5.19 -0.41 7.38
C GLY A 123 4.55 -0.34 5.99
N CYS A 124 3.23 -0.46 5.89
CA CYS A 124 2.54 -0.33 4.61
C CYS A 124 2.61 1.10 4.04
N ASN A 125 2.59 2.13 4.89
CA ASN A 125 2.80 3.52 4.47
C ASN A 125 4.21 3.76 3.93
N GLU A 126 5.23 3.20 4.60
CA GLU A 126 6.60 3.27 4.11
C GLU A 126 6.74 2.55 2.76
N LEU A 127 6.18 1.34 2.64
CA LEU A 127 6.19 0.56 1.40
C LEU A 127 5.57 1.37 0.25
N SER A 128 4.39 1.92 0.49
CA SER A 128 3.66 2.71 -0.49
C SER A 128 4.42 3.94 -0.94
N THR A 129 4.97 4.67 0.03
CA THR A 129 5.73 5.90 -0.24
C THR A 129 6.97 5.60 -1.09
N ARG A 130 7.75 4.57 -0.71
CA ARG A 130 8.97 4.20 -1.42
C ARG A 130 8.67 3.67 -2.83
N VAL A 131 7.75 2.72 -2.96
CA VAL A 131 7.39 2.15 -4.26
C VAL A 131 6.86 3.22 -5.20
N GLN A 132 5.98 4.11 -4.71
CA GLN A 132 5.44 5.18 -5.53
C GLN A 132 6.53 6.17 -5.99
N ALA A 133 7.42 6.57 -5.09
CA ALA A 133 8.54 7.44 -5.45
C ALA A 133 9.43 6.82 -6.53
N THR A 134 9.76 5.53 -6.42
CA THR A 134 10.53 4.80 -7.42
C THR A 134 9.78 4.67 -8.76
N ILE A 135 8.46 4.42 -8.75
CA ILE A 135 7.63 4.38 -9.97
C ILE A 135 7.64 5.75 -10.67
N ASP A 136 7.42 6.83 -9.93
CA ASP A 136 7.37 8.18 -10.49
C ASP A 136 8.74 8.60 -11.05
N LYS A 137 9.82 8.32 -10.32
CA LYS A 137 11.19 8.55 -10.77
C LYS A 137 11.49 7.75 -12.04
N GLY A 138 11.16 6.46 -12.04
CA GLY A 138 11.38 5.56 -13.18
C GLY A 138 10.61 5.96 -14.43
N ARG A 139 9.33 6.32 -14.28
CA ARG A 139 8.51 6.82 -15.39
C ARG A 139 9.04 8.11 -15.98
N LYS A 140 9.44 9.06 -15.14
CA LYS A 140 10.03 10.33 -15.59
C LYS A 140 11.34 10.10 -16.37
N ALA A 141 12.21 9.23 -15.87
CA ALA A 141 13.48 8.93 -16.53
C ALA A 141 13.29 8.39 -17.96
N ILE A 142 12.30 7.53 -18.17
CA ILE A 142 12.05 6.88 -19.47
C ILE A 142 11.19 7.70 -20.45
N GLU A 143 10.68 8.88 -20.09
CA GLU A 143 9.76 9.64 -20.95
C GLU A 143 10.31 9.94 -22.35
N GLY A 144 11.62 10.19 -22.43
CA GLY A 144 12.35 10.47 -23.67
C GLY A 144 13.13 9.28 -24.24
N MET A 145 12.86 8.06 -23.78
CA MET A 145 13.54 6.82 -24.18
C MET A 145 12.52 5.88 -24.82
N PRO A 146 12.35 5.86 -26.16
CA PRO A 146 11.22 5.16 -26.80
C PRO A 146 11.14 3.67 -26.50
N LYS A 147 12.27 2.96 -26.46
CA LYS A 147 12.33 1.53 -26.18
C LYS A 147 12.13 1.27 -24.68
N ALA A 148 12.81 2.00 -23.81
CA ALA A 148 12.65 1.87 -22.37
C ALA A 148 11.23 2.21 -21.93
N LYS A 149 10.59 3.21 -22.54
CA LYS A 149 9.18 3.52 -22.31
C LYS A 149 8.27 2.35 -22.68
N SER A 150 8.50 1.74 -23.84
CA SER A 150 7.72 0.58 -24.30
C SER A 150 7.92 -0.66 -23.43
N GLU A 151 9.14 -0.90 -22.94
CA GLU A 151 9.49 -2.14 -22.24
C GLU A 151 9.41 -2.05 -20.72
N LEU A 152 9.75 -0.91 -20.12
CA LEU A 152 9.76 -0.71 -18.67
C LEU A 152 8.50 0.00 -18.15
N GLY A 153 7.86 0.84 -18.97
CA GLY A 153 6.63 1.54 -18.59
C GLY A 153 5.52 0.60 -18.06
N PRO A 154 5.24 -0.52 -18.75
CA PRO A 154 4.33 -1.54 -18.23
C PRO A 154 4.80 -2.16 -16.91
N LEU A 155 6.09 -2.46 -16.76
CA LEU A 155 6.64 -3.07 -15.54
C LEU A 155 6.54 -2.15 -14.32
N PHE A 156 6.80 -0.85 -14.46
CA PHE A 156 6.56 0.12 -13.39
C PHE A 156 5.08 0.19 -13.01
N SER A 157 4.18 -0.01 -13.97
CA SER A 157 2.73 -0.06 -13.71
C SER A 157 2.34 -1.34 -12.97
N MET A 158 3.02 -2.46 -13.23
CA MET A 158 2.78 -3.73 -12.53
C MET A 158 3.12 -3.64 -11.04
N LEU A 159 4.11 -2.83 -10.63
CA LEU A 159 4.42 -2.62 -9.21
C LEU A 159 3.26 -2.00 -8.42
N SER A 160 2.38 -1.25 -9.10
CA SER A 160 1.22 -0.62 -8.47
C SER A 160 0.16 -1.62 -8.02
N GLU A 161 -0.05 -2.71 -8.75
CA GLU A 161 -1.11 -3.69 -8.43
C GLU A 161 -0.92 -4.35 -7.04
N PRO A 162 0.21 -5.02 -6.75
CA PRO A 162 0.40 -5.63 -5.44
C PRO A 162 0.45 -4.57 -4.34
N LEU A 163 0.91 -3.34 -4.63
CA LEU A 163 0.84 -2.24 -3.66
C LEU A 163 -0.61 -1.93 -3.27
N LEU A 164 -1.49 -1.68 -4.25
CA LEU A 164 -2.90 -1.39 -4.02
C LEU A 164 -3.57 -2.53 -3.23
N GLN A 165 -3.26 -3.78 -3.58
CA GLN A 165 -3.83 -4.96 -2.93
C GLN A 165 -3.33 -5.13 -1.48
N ILE A 166 -2.05 -4.84 -1.18
CA ILE A 166 -1.52 -4.84 0.19
C ILE A 166 -2.27 -3.80 1.03
N LEU A 167 -2.38 -2.56 0.53
CA LEU A 167 -3.07 -1.48 1.23
C LEU A 167 -4.55 -1.79 1.48
N GLY A 168 -5.19 -2.47 0.53
CA GLY A 168 -6.55 -2.99 0.68
C GLY A 168 -6.64 -4.03 1.79
N ALA A 169 -5.78 -5.06 1.75
CA ALA A 169 -5.79 -6.17 2.70
C ALA A 169 -5.50 -5.76 4.15
N VAL A 170 -4.81 -4.63 4.37
CA VAL A 170 -4.58 -4.09 5.73
C VAL A 170 -5.60 -3.03 6.15
N GLY A 171 -6.63 -2.78 5.34
CA GLY A 171 -7.70 -1.83 5.66
C GLY A 171 -7.25 -0.37 5.63
N LEU A 172 -6.08 -0.08 5.05
CA LEU A 172 -5.48 1.24 5.04
C LEU A 172 -6.16 2.24 4.11
N LEU A 173 -7.16 1.82 3.34
CA LEU A 173 -7.92 2.66 2.40
C LEU A 173 -8.80 3.74 3.10
N VAL A 174 -8.58 4.00 4.39
CA VAL A 174 -9.15 5.15 5.11
C VAL A 174 -8.46 6.43 4.63
N ALA A 175 -9.15 7.57 4.70
CA ALA A 175 -8.89 8.86 4.04
C ALA A 175 -7.43 9.27 3.72
N GLY A 176 -6.43 8.91 4.55
CA GLY A 176 -5.02 9.22 4.32
C GLY A 176 -4.38 8.51 3.11
N VAL A 177 -4.72 7.24 2.86
CA VAL A 177 -4.11 6.47 1.74
C VAL A 177 -4.91 6.60 0.46
N LEU A 178 -6.19 6.98 0.50
CA LEU A 178 -6.98 7.27 -0.72
C LEU A 178 -6.31 8.33 -1.61
N ASN A 179 -5.63 9.31 -1.02
CA ASN A 179 -4.86 10.29 -1.79
C ASN A 179 -3.63 9.66 -2.48
N LEU A 180 -2.96 8.69 -1.83
CA LEU A 180 -1.88 7.92 -2.44
C LEU A 180 -2.42 7.01 -3.57
N LEU A 181 -3.52 6.30 -3.35
CA LEU A 181 -4.16 5.49 -4.40
C LEU A 181 -4.62 6.37 -5.57
N ALA A 182 -5.11 7.58 -5.29
CA ALA A 182 -5.48 8.53 -6.30
C ALA A 182 -4.28 8.92 -7.17
N ASN A 183 -3.13 9.19 -6.54
CA ASN A 183 -1.89 9.48 -7.25
C ASN A 183 -1.39 8.29 -8.06
N ILE A 184 -1.42 7.08 -7.50
CA ILE A 184 -1.08 5.82 -8.20
C ILE A 184 -1.96 5.67 -9.46
N LEU A 185 -3.28 5.73 -9.30
CA LEU A 185 -4.23 5.53 -10.39
C LEU A 185 -4.16 6.64 -11.44
N ASN A 186 -3.92 7.89 -11.03
CA ASN A 186 -3.66 8.99 -11.97
C ASN A 186 -2.36 8.78 -12.74
N ALA A 187 -1.28 8.32 -12.09
CA ALA A 187 0.02 8.08 -12.72
C ALA A 187 -0.04 6.93 -13.75
N ILE A 188 -0.89 5.93 -13.54
CA ILE A 188 -1.12 4.82 -14.49
C ILE A 188 -2.05 5.24 -15.65
N GLY A 189 -2.65 6.44 -15.61
CA GLY A 189 -3.66 6.87 -16.58
C GLY A 189 -5.04 6.23 -16.35
N LEU A 190 -5.26 5.64 -15.18
CA LEU A 190 -6.50 5.01 -14.73
C LEU A 190 -7.37 5.93 -13.85
N GLY A 191 -7.17 7.25 -13.90
CA GLY A 191 -7.94 8.23 -13.11
C GLY A 191 -9.47 8.15 -13.30
N GLY A 192 -9.94 7.60 -14.43
CA GLY A 192 -11.36 7.31 -14.67
C GLY A 192 -11.92 6.19 -13.78
N ALA A 193 -11.13 5.14 -13.49
CA ALA A 193 -11.54 4.03 -12.62
C ALA A 193 -11.54 4.44 -11.14
N LEU A 194 -10.58 5.28 -10.74
CA LEU A 194 -10.57 5.91 -9.42
C LEU A 194 -11.87 6.67 -9.15
N THR A 195 -12.37 7.43 -10.15
CA THR A 195 -13.61 8.20 -10.02
C THR A 195 -14.81 7.29 -9.72
N GLN A 196 -14.84 6.07 -10.25
CA GLN A 196 -15.91 5.10 -9.98
C GLN A 196 -15.80 4.46 -8.58
N VAL A 197 -14.58 4.20 -8.08
CA VAL A 197 -14.35 3.69 -6.72
C VAL A 197 -14.66 4.77 -5.68
N LEU A 198 -14.22 6.01 -5.89
CA LEU A 198 -14.51 7.15 -4.99
C LEU A 198 -16.02 7.48 -4.97
N GLN A 199 -16.72 7.36 -6.11
CA GLN A 199 -18.19 7.48 -6.17
C GLN A 199 -18.90 6.30 -5.48
N GLY A 200 -18.35 5.09 -5.57
CA GLY A 200 -18.86 3.89 -4.89
C GLY A 200 -18.72 3.96 -3.36
N LEU A 201 -17.64 4.58 -2.86
CA LEU A 201 -17.36 4.75 -1.43
C LEU A 201 -18.13 5.92 -0.78
N ARG A 202 -18.92 6.68 -1.55
CA ARG A 202 -19.73 7.81 -1.06
C ARG A 202 -18.92 8.77 -0.18
N ILE A 203 -17.71 9.12 -0.61
CA ILE A 203 -16.83 10.03 0.13
C ILE A 203 -17.48 11.41 0.29
N ASP A 204 -18.37 11.80 -0.62
CA ASP A 204 -19.27 12.94 -0.51
C ASP A 204 -20.16 12.88 0.74
N LYS A 205 -20.58 11.70 1.19
CA LYS A 205 -21.34 11.53 2.43
C LYS A 205 -20.47 11.59 3.67
N LEU A 206 -19.24 11.08 3.62
CA LEU A 206 -18.29 11.17 4.73
C LEU A 206 -17.82 12.61 4.95
N LEU A 207 -17.56 13.35 3.87
CA LEU A 207 -17.21 14.77 3.93
C LEU A 207 -18.39 15.63 4.43
N ASN A 208 -19.61 15.34 3.99
CA ASN A 208 -20.81 16.01 4.52
C ASN A 208 -21.11 15.65 5.99
N ALA A 209 -20.84 14.41 6.41
CA ALA A 209 -20.98 13.98 7.82
C ALA A 209 -19.93 14.62 8.73
N MET A 210 -18.74 14.95 8.20
CA MET A 210 -17.70 15.73 8.90
C MET A 210 -17.87 17.26 8.75
N GLY A 211 -18.97 17.73 8.17
CA GLY A 211 -19.30 19.16 8.08
C GLY A 211 -18.60 19.94 6.95
N TYR A 212 -17.86 19.27 6.07
CA TYR A 212 -17.23 19.89 4.91
C TYR A 212 -18.15 19.81 3.70
N SER A 213 -18.89 20.88 3.44
CA SER A 213 -19.64 21.02 2.19
C SER A 213 -18.69 21.40 1.05
N VAL A 214 -18.48 20.49 0.10
CA VAL A 214 -17.83 20.82 -1.17
C VAL A 214 -18.82 21.66 -1.97
N SER A 215 -18.75 22.98 -1.79
CA SER A 215 -19.59 23.93 -2.49
C SER A 215 -19.19 23.95 -3.98
N GLN A 216 -19.93 23.21 -4.81
CA GLN A 216 -19.82 23.30 -6.27
C GLN A 216 -20.21 24.72 -6.73
N LYS A 217 -19.23 25.53 -7.12
CA LYS A 217 -19.49 26.70 -7.98
C LYS A 217 -19.67 26.19 -9.41
N LYS A 218 -20.92 26.17 -9.86
CA LYS A 218 -21.27 26.07 -11.28
C LYS A 218 -20.73 27.31 -12.02
N LYS A 219 -20.02 27.08 -13.12
CA LYS A 219 -20.05 27.92 -14.31
C LYS A 219 -20.38 27.02 -15.49
#